data_AF-A0A929BN13-F1
#
_entry.id   AF-A0A929BN13-F1
#
_cell.length_a   1.000
_cell.length_b   1.000
_cell.length_c   1.000
_cell.angle_alpha   90.00
_cell.angle_beta   90.00
_cell.angle_gamma   90.00
#
_symmetry.space_group_name_H-M   'P 1'
#
loop_
_entity.id
_entity.type
_entity.pdbx_description
1 polymer ?
#
loop_
_entity_poly.entity_id
_entity_poly.type
_entity_poly.pdbx_seq_one_letter_code
_entity_poly.pdbx_strand_id
1 'polypeptide(L)'
;ICRNVQEARREVIRMRRSIFELAERGGLWVAAAGTHPFSSWARQEISPFGRYPELARFLQDVGRRLLIFGMHVHVGIADQELLIEVMNQIRYFLPHLLALSTSSPFWHGRDTGLKSYRSVVFESLPRTGIPQQFGSYADYRSYVDLLLATGSLAEPTHIWWDVRPSEKFPTLEVRIPDMCTRVDETLCLAALVQAIVVKLVRLRQANQTWRLYRKHLLDENKWRAVRYGIADKLIDFGKAEEVPFPALIEELLAWVDDVVDELGSRAEVEYARTILRQGTSADRQLDVYRRTGDLQAVVDHVVEETREGLE
;
A
#
# COMPACT_ATOMS: atom_id res chain seq x y z
N ILE A 1 5.94 -5.57 -16.06
CA ILE A 1 4.76 -6.47 -15.98
C ILE A 1 5.33 -7.88 -15.86
N CYS A 2 4.92 -8.63 -14.84
CA CYS A 2 5.44 -9.96 -14.54
C CYS A 2 4.30 -10.97 -14.66
N ARG A 3 4.58 -12.19 -15.13
CA ARG A 3 3.57 -13.24 -15.28
C ARG A 3 3.19 -13.90 -13.96
N ASN A 4 4.14 -13.97 -13.03
CA ASN A 4 3.97 -14.56 -11.71
C ASN A 4 4.88 -13.90 -10.67
N VAL A 5 4.73 -14.31 -9.42
CA VAL A 5 5.47 -13.74 -8.29
C VAL A 5 6.97 -14.06 -8.35
N GLN A 6 7.38 -15.16 -8.96
CA GLN A 6 8.80 -15.52 -9.14
C GLN A 6 9.49 -14.58 -10.13
N GLU A 7 8.83 -14.21 -11.22
CA GLU A 7 9.32 -13.19 -12.13
C GLU A 7 9.36 -11.82 -11.45
N ALA A 8 8.34 -11.48 -10.65
CA ALA A 8 8.36 -10.27 -9.84
C ALA A 8 9.53 -10.25 -8.84
N ARG A 9 9.83 -11.37 -8.17
CA ARG A 9 10.97 -11.52 -7.25
C ARG A 9 12.29 -11.21 -7.95
N ARG A 10 12.54 -11.84 -9.10
CA ARG A 10 13.77 -11.61 -9.88
C ARG A 10 13.91 -10.15 -10.28
N GLU A 11 12.83 -9.54 -10.78
CA GLU A 11 12.86 -8.14 -11.22
C GLU A 11 13.02 -7.15 -10.06
N VAL A 12 12.35 -7.38 -8.92
CA VAL A 12 12.51 -6.54 -7.72
C VAL A 12 13.93 -6.60 -7.19
N ILE A 13 14.52 -7.80 -7.08
CA ILE A 13 15.91 -7.98 -6.65
C ILE A 13 16.86 -7.30 -7.64
N ARG A 14 16.69 -7.53 -8.96
CA ARG A 14 17.50 -6.90 -10.01
C ARG A 14 17.47 -5.38 -9.91
N MET A 15 16.28 -4.78 -9.83
CA MET A 15 16.11 -3.33 -9.76
C MET A 15 16.69 -2.75 -8.46
N ARG A 16 16.42 -3.38 -7.31
CA ARG A 16 16.98 -2.93 -6.03
C ARG A 16 18.50 -3.00 -6.05
N ARG A 17 19.09 -4.12 -6.49
CA ARG A 17 20.55 -4.28 -6.61
C ARG A 17 21.17 -3.20 -7.48
N SER A 18 20.61 -2.94 -8.67
CA SER A 18 21.11 -1.88 -9.55
C SER A 18 21.04 -0.48 -8.90
N ILE A 19 19.98 -0.18 -8.14
CA ILE A 19 19.87 1.10 -7.44
C ILE A 19 20.91 1.21 -6.33
N PHE A 20 21.15 0.15 -5.55
CA PHE A 20 22.20 0.13 -4.53
C PHE A 20 23.59 0.30 -5.13
N GLU A 21 23.92 -0.43 -6.18
CA GLU A 21 25.22 -0.31 -6.87
C GLU A 21 25.48 1.11 -7.39
N LEU A 22 24.44 1.79 -7.91
CA LEU A 22 24.54 3.17 -8.36
C LEU A 22 24.69 4.15 -7.19
N ALA A 23 23.94 3.94 -6.10
CA ALA A 23 24.01 4.78 -4.91
C ALA A 23 25.40 4.68 -4.25
N GLU A 24 25.95 3.47 -4.10
CA GLU A 24 27.26 3.24 -3.49
C GLU A 24 28.39 3.93 -4.27
N ARG A 25 28.34 3.96 -5.61
CA ARG A 25 29.30 4.71 -6.45
C ARG A 25 29.27 6.22 -6.18
N GLY A 26 28.15 6.75 -5.72
CA GLY A 26 27.98 8.15 -5.35
C GLY A 26 28.21 8.43 -3.87
N GLY A 27 28.58 7.44 -3.05
CA GLY A 27 28.68 7.58 -1.59
C GLY A 27 27.32 7.79 -0.92
N LEU A 28 26.25 7.23 -1.49
CA LEU A 28 24.87 7.34 -1.01
C LEU A 28 24.35 5.98 -0.52
N TRP A 29 23.36 6.02 0.35
CA TRP A 29 22.62 4.86 0.82
C TRP A 29 21.15 4.92 0.38
N VAL A 30 20.50 3.76 0.38
CA VAL A 30 19.10 3.60 -0.05
C VAL A 30 18.31 3.00 1.10
N ALA A 31 17.19 3.63 1.43
CA ALA A 31 16.26 3.18 2.46
C ALA A 31 14.84 3.08 1.89
N ALA A 32 14.14 1.98 2.18
CA ALA A 32 12.76 1.76 1.79
C ALA A 32 11.84 1.80 3.04
N ALA A 33 11.13 2.91 3.22
CA ALA A 33 10.16 3.11 4.30
C ALA A 33 9.09 4.11 3.90
N GLY A 34 7.91 4.07 4.52
CA GLY A 34 6.78 4.92 4.14
C GLY A 34 7.03 6.41 4.35
N THR A 35 7.88 6.76 5.32
CA THR A 35 8.39 8.10 5.60
C THR A 35 9.85 8.00 6.03
N HIS A 36 10.60 9.10 5.83
CA HIS A 36 11.92 9.21 6.43
C HIS A 36 11.78 9.67 7.90
N PRO A 37 12.51 9.08 8.87
CA PRO A 37 12.28 9.34 10.30
C PRO A 37 12.39 10.81 10.75
N PHE A 38 13.41 11.54 10.28
CA PHE A 38 13.67 12.93 10.70
C PHE A 38 13.73 13.98 9.57
N SER A 39 13.47 13.60 8.32
CA SER A 39 13.52 14.57 7.21
C SER A 39 12.42 15.62 7.35
N SER A 40 12.70 16.84 6.90
CA SER A 40 11.76 17.95 6.95
C SER A 40 11.30 18.37 5.56
N TRP A 41 10.00 18.20 5.27
CA TRP A 41 9.42 18.66 4.01
C TRP A 41 9.54 20.17 3.80
N ALA A 42 9.56 20.96 4.87
CA ALA A 42 9.69 22.41 4.78
C ALA A 42 11.06 22.87 4.26
N ARG A 43 12.08 22.01 4.34
CA ARG A 43 13.45 22.30 3.90
C ARG A 43 13.82 21.58 2.61
N GLN A 44 12.88 20.85 2.01
CA GLN A 44 13.14 19.99 0.86
C GLN A 44 12.87 20.76 -0.43
N GLU A 45 13.81 20.69 -1.35
CA GLU A 45 13.70 21.33 -2.65
C GLU A 45 12.71 20.55 -3.52
N ILE A 46 11.79 21.28 -4.14
CA ILE A 46 10.88 20.68 -5.11
C ILE A 46 11.70 20.36 -6.34
N SER A 47 11.68 19.10 -6.77
CA SER A 47 12.34 18.69 -8.01
C SER A 47 11.89 19.59 -9.17
N PRO A 48 12.83 20.20 -9.92
CA PRO A 48 12.48 21.08 -11.04
C PRO A 48 11.93 20.31 -12.25
N PHE A 49 11.96 18.96 -12.20
CA PHE A 49 11.59 18.10 -13.32
C PHE A 49 10.17 17.56 -13.19
N GLY A 50 9.53 17.33 -14.34
CA GLY A 50 8.23 16.67 -14.43
C GLY A 50 7.07 17.51 -13.88
N ARG A 51 6.11 16.83 -13.24
CA ARG A 51 4.82 17.42 -12.83
C ARG A 51 4.84 18.09 -11.44
N TYR A 52 5.95 18.01 -10.71
CA TYR A 52 6.04 18.49 -9.33
C TYR A 52 5.80 20.00 -9.16
N PRO A 53 6.31 20.89 -10.04
CA PRO A 53 6.03 22.33 -9.93
C PRO A 53 4.54 22.68 -10.09
N GLU A 54 3.84 22.01 -11.02
CA GLU A 54 2.40 22.19 -11.24
C GLU A 54 1.59 21.64 -10.06
N LEU A 55 1.96 20.45 -9.58
CA LEU A 55 1.30 19.83 -8.43
C LEU A 55 1.47 20.67 -7.16
N ALA A 56 2.66 21.23 -6.93
CA ALA A 56 2.91 22.14 -5.81
C ALA A 56 2.12 23.45 -5.92
N ARG A 57 1.91 23.97 -7.14
CA ARG A 57 1.04 25.14 -7.36
C ARG A 57 -0.42 24.82 -7.08
N PHE A 58 -0.90 23.63 -7.43
CA PHE A 58 -2.29 23.25 -7.22
C PHE A 58 -2.58 22.85 -5.78
N LEU A 59 -1.70 22.07 -5.15
CA LEU A 59 -1.87 21.51 -3.82
C LEU A 59 -1.26 22.36 -2.70
N GLN A 60 -0.44 23.36 -3.03
CA GLN A 60 0.19 24.24 -2.04
C GLN A 60 0.88 23.43 -0.93
N ASP A 61 0.72 23.84 0.34
CA ASP A 61 1.38 23.21 1.47
C ASP A 61 1.01 21.74 1.69
N VAL A 62 -0.19 21.28 1.29
CA VAL A 62 -0.52 19.85 1.41
C VAL A 62 0.25 19.02 0.39
N GLY A 63 0.55 19.57 -0.80
CA GLY A 63 1.41 18.94 -1.80
C GLY A 63 2.90 18.96 -1.42
N ARG A 64 3.37 20.04 -0.78
CA ARG A 64 4.77 20.15 -0.33
C ARG A 64 5.16 19.09 0.70
N ARG A 65 4.19 18.55 1.44
CA ARG A 65 4.38 17.49 2.45
C ARG A 65 4.61 16.10 1.87
N LEU A 66 4.48 15.90 0.55
CA LEU A 66 4.55 14.59 -0.12
C LEU A 66 5.97 14.01 -0.21
N LEU A 67 6.63 13.87 0.93
CA LEU A 67 7.85 13.10 1.14
C LEU A 67 7.52 11.75 1.76
N ILE A 68 6.65 11.03 1.05
CA ILE A 68 6.11 9.75 1.46
C ILE A 68 6.30 8.75 0.33
N PHE A 69 6.51 7.49 0.70
CA PHE A 69 6.84 6.43 -0.25
C PHE A 69 5.86 5.28 -0.08
N GLY A 70 5.20 4.90 -1.18
CA GLY A 70 4.24 3.81 -1.19
C GLY A 70 4.66 2.69 -2.12
N MET A 71 4.15 1.50 -1.86
CA MET A 71 4.20 0.39 -2.80
C MET A 71 2.86 0.29 -3.52
N HIS A 72 2.87 0.20 -4.86
CA HIS A 72 1.66 -0.03 -5.65
C HIS A 72 1.72 -1.40 -6.34
N VAL A 73 0.60 -2.13 -6.31
CA VAL A 73 0.43 -3.42 -6.99
C VAL A 73 -0.60 -3.25 -8.09
N HIS A 74 -0.22 -3.60 -9.32
CA HIS A 74 -1.13 -3.64 -10.46
C HIS A 74 -1.50 -5.08 -10.78
N VAL A 75 -2.80 -5.37 -10.85
CA VAL A 75 -3.32 -6.67 -11.33
C VAL A 75 -4.09 -6.46 -12.62
N GLY A 76 -3.72 -7.19 -13.68
CA GLY A 76 -4.36 -7.09 -14.99
C GLY A 76 -5.78 -7.63 -14.99
N ILE A 77 -6.73 -6.80 -15.40
CA ILE A 77 -8.14 -7.15 -15.59
C ILE A 77 -8.61 -6.46 -16.87
N ALA A 78 -8.83 -7.23 -17.93
CA ALA A 78 -9.17 -6.68 -19.25
C ALA A 78 -10.62 -6.20 -19.32
N ASP A 79 -11.54 -6.91 -18.65
CA ASP A 79 -12.95 -6.55 -18.57
C ASP A 79 -13.12 -5.36 -17.59
N GLN A 80 -13.64 -4.25 -18.12
CA GLN A 80 -13.81 -3.01 -17.38
C GLN A 80 -14.90 -3.08 -16.31
N GLU A 81 -15.98 -3.84 -16.55
CA GLU A 81 -17.04 -4.04 -15.56
C GLU A 81 -16.55 -4.94 -14.44
N LEU A 82 -15.81 -6.01 -14.78
CA LEU A 82 -15.12 -6.84 -13.81
C LEU A 82 -14.16 -6.02 -12.93
N LEU A 83 -13.44 -5.09 -13.55
CA LEU A 83 -12.50 -4.25 -12.84
C LEU A 83 -13.20 -3.36 -11.78
N ILE A 84 -14.37 -2.80 -12.07
CA ILE A 84 -15.16 -2.05 -11.08
C ILE A 84 -15.75 -2.95 -10.00
N GLU A 85 -16.27 -4.12 -10.36
CA GLU A 85 -16.81 -5.06 -9.37
C GLU A 85 -15.75 -5.57 -8.40
N VAL A 86 -14.55 -5.90 -8.90
CA VAL A 86 -13.42 -6.29 -8.05
C VAL A 86 -12.95 -5.10 -7.21
N MET A 87 -12.89 -3.89 -7.78
CA MET A 87 -12.55 -2.68 -7.02
C MET A 87 -13.52 -2.46 -5.85
N ASN A 88 -14.82 -2.62 -6.06
CA ASN A 88 -15.82 -2.44 -5.00
C ASN A 88 -15.62 -3.44 -3.85
N GLN A 89 -15.30 -4.69 -4.16
CA GLN A 89 -15.11 -5.76 -3.18
C GLN A 89 -13.76 -5.68 -2.46
N ILE A 90 -12.66 -5.42 -3.18
CA ILE A 90 -11.30 -5.43 -2.61
C ILE A 90 -11.12 -4.39 -1.51
N ARG A 91 -11.92 -3.32 -1.52
CA ARG A 91 -11.92 -2.29 -0.48
C ARG A 91 -11.97 -2.83 0.95
N TYR A 92 -12.67 -3.95 1.17
CA TYR A 92 -12.73 -4.60 2.49
C TYR A 92 -11.36 -5.08 2.99
N PHE A 93 -10.50 -5.53 2.08
CA PHE A 93 -9.20 -6.11 2.39
C PHE A 93 -8.09 -5.04 2.51
N LEU A 94 -8.32 -3.82 2.02
CA LEU A 94 -7.31 -2.77 2.03
C LEU A 94 -6.73 -2.48 3.43
N PRO A 95 -7.53 -2.38 4.52
CA PRO A 95 -6.97 -2.22 5.86
C PRO A 95 -6.05 -3.36 6.31
N HIS A 96 -6.31 -4.59 5.85
CA HIS A 96 -5.48 -5.75 6.16
C HIS A 96 -4.11 -5.65 5.49
N LEU A 97 -4.11 -5.28 4.20
CA LEU A 97 -2.89 -5.02 3.45
C LEU A 97 -2.10 -3.85 4.04
N LEU A 98 -2.78 -2.78 4.46
CA LEU A 98 -2.13 -1.64 5.11
C LEU A 98 -1.43 -2.06 6.40
N ALA A 99 -2.14 -2.77 7.29
CA ALA A 99 -1.61 -3.22 8.58
C ALA A 99 -0.33 -4.04 8.42
N LEU A 100 -0.28 -4.99 7.46
CA LEU A 100 0.92 -5.78 7.16
C LEU A 100 2.09 -4.96 6.59
N SER A 101 1.80 -3.86 5.90
CA SER A 101 2.82 -3.06 5.19
C SER A 101 3.39 -1.88 5.98
N THR A 102 2.86 -1.60 7.18
CA THR A 102 3.18 -0.38 7.93
C THR A 102 4.69 -0.17 8.13
N SER A 103 5.19 1.00 7.72
CA SER A 103 6.64 1.29 7.75
C SER A 103 6.97 2.76 8.01
N SER A 104 6.02 3.53 8.55
CA SER A 104 6.18 4.98 8.72
C SER A 104 5.76 5.50 10.11
N PRO A 105 6.41 5.06 11.21
CA PRO A 105 6.02 5.48 12.55
C PRO A 105 6.51 6.88 12.93
N PHE A 106 7.52 7.41 12.22
CA PHE A 106 8.17 8.69 12.53
C PHE A 106 7.83 9.77 11.50
N TRP A 107 7.75 11.02 11.95
CA TRP A 107 7.60 12.20 11.09
C TRP A 107 8.21 13.44 11.74
N HIS A 108 9.12 14.11 11.03
CA HIS A 108 9.90 15.24 11.55
C HIS A 108 10.61 14.97 12.87
N GLY A 109 11.18 13.78 13.00
CA GLY A 109 11.98 13.42 14.16
C GLY A 109 11.16 13.13 15.41
N ARG A 110 9.87 12.85 15.25
CA ARG A 110 8.96 12.50 16.34
C ARG A 110 8.36 11.13 16.09
N ASP A 111 8.30 10.33 17.14
CA ASP A 111 7.38 9.19 17.20
C ASP A 111 5.95 9.75 17.14
N THR A 112 5.21 9.36 16.11
CA THR A 112 3.86 9.89 15.86
C THR A 112 2.79 9.17 16.67
N GLY A 113 3.13 8.02 17.26
CA GLY A 113 2.16 7.09 17.82
C GLY A 113 1.36 6.31 16.77
N LEU A 114 1.62 6.52 15.47
CA LEU A 114 1.00 5.77 14.36
C LEU A 114 2.01 4.76 13.80
N LYS A 115 1.52 3.73 13.10
CA LYS A 115 2.34 2.77 12.35
C LYS A 115 2.47 3.16 10.86
N SER A 116 1.46 3.84 10.32
CA SER A 116 1.48 4.41 8.97
C SER A 116 1.18 5.92 8.96
N TYR A 117 2.19 6.75 9.24
CA TYR A 117 2.03 8.20 9.11
C TYR A 117 1.94 8.65 7.64
N ARG A 118 2.47 7.86 6.70
CA ARG A 118 2.28 8.08 5.26
C ARG A 118 0.80 8.23 4.91
N SER A 119 -0.06 7.37 5.46
CA SER A 119 -1.51 7.42 5.20
C SER A 119 -2.11 8.77 5.60
N VAL A 120 -1.70 9.33 6.75
CA VAL A 120 -2.19 10.63 7.25
C VAL A 120 -1.74 11.78 6.35
N VAL A 121 -0.47 11.78 5.92
CA VAL A 121 0.01 12.80 4.98
C VAL A 121 -0.76 12.72 3.67
N PHE A 122 -0.96 11.50 3.16
CA PHE A 122 -1.66 11.30 1.88
C PHE A 122 -3.12 11.71 1.96
N GLU A 123 -3.84 11.35 3.03
CA GLU A 123 -5.26 11.71 3.23
C GLU A 123 -5.52 13.22 3.38
N SER A 124 -4.48 14.03 3.60
CA SER A 124 -4.63 15.49 3.58
C SER A 124 -4.90 16.07 2.17
N LEU A 125 -4.75 15.27 1.12
CA LEU A 125 -5.07 15.67 -0.26
C LEU A 125 -6.54 15.38 -0.61
N PRO A 126 -7.16 16.17 -1.50
CA PRO A 126 -8.50 15.86 -2.00
C PRO A 126 -8.53 14.54 -2.78
N ARG A 127 -9.65 13.82 -2.73
CA ARG A 127 -9.89 12.55 -3.48
C ARG A 127 -8.89 11.44 -3.15
N THR A 128 -8.66 11.26 -1.86
CA THR A 128 -7.80 10.22 -1.29
C THR A 128 -8.60 9.24 -0.45
N GLY A 129 -7.92 8.17 -0.01
CA GLY A 129 -8.49 7.14 0.82
C GLY A 129 -9.25 6.07 0.02
N ILE A 130 -10.06 5.28 0.73
CA ILE A 130 -10.81 4.17 0.15
C ILE A 130 -11.86 4.75 -0.82
N PRO A 131 -11.92 4.32 -2.10
CA PRO A 131 -12.87 4.88 -3.06
C PRO A 131 -14.32 4.59 -2.67
N GLN A 132 -15.25 5.39 -3.20
CA GLN A 132 -16.69 5.07 -3.13
C GLN A 132 -17.03 3.86 -4.00
N GLN A 133 -18.27 3.37 -3.89
CA GLN A 133 -18.75 2.28 -4.75
C GLN A 133 -19.24 2.89 -6.06
N PHE A 134 -18.96 2.23 -7.18
CA PHE A 134 -19.52 2.58 -8.49
C PHE A 134 -20.37 1.43 -9.01
N GLY A 135 -21.50 1.74 -9.64
CA GLY A 135 -22.43 0.73 -10.15
C GLY A 135 -21.94 0.04 -11.42
N SER A 136 -21.08 0.70 -12.19
CA SER A 136 -20.52 0.20 -13.46
C SER A 136 -19.26 0.97 -13.84
N TYR A 137 -18.57 0.54 -14.89
CA TYR A 137 -17.48 1.33 -15.47
C TYR A 137 -17.97 2.67 -16.03
N ALA A 138 -19.15 2.70 -16.63
CA ALA A 138 -19.76 3.94 -17.12
C ALA A 138 -20.06 4.95 -15.99
N ASP A 139 -20.50 4.47 -14.82
CA ASP A 139 -20.72 5.31 -13.63
C ASP A 139 -19.39 5.91 -13.12
N TYR A 140 -18.35 5.08 -13.00
CA TYR A 140 -16.99 5.56 -12.70
C TYR A 140 -16.51 6.60 -13.70
N ARG A 141 -16.67 6.36 -15.00
CA ARG A 141 -16.26 7.31 -16.04
C ARG A 141 -17.03 8.61 -15.98
N SER A 142 -18.34 8.56 -15.73
CA SER A 142 -19.17 9.76 -15.57
C SER A 142 -18.68 10.63 -14.41
N TYR A 143 -18.25 10.02 -13.30
CA TYR A 143 -17.62 10.74 -12.20
C TYR A 143 -16.31 11.43 -12.60
N VAL A 144 -15.42 10.70 -13.29
CA VAL A 144 -14.14 11.27 -13.77
C VAL A 144 -14.37 12.43 -14.74
N ASP A 145 -15.26 12.23 -15.71
CA ASP A 145 -15.55 13.20 -16.75
C ASP A 145 -16.22 14.47 -16.19
N LEU A 146 -17.08 14.34 -15.16
CA LEU A 146 -17.62 15.48 -14.42
C LEU A 146 -16.51 16.30 -13.75
N LEU A 147 -15.56 15.64 -13.10
CA LEU A 147 -14.47 16.35 -12.42
C LEU A 147 -13.51 17.02 -13.42
N LEU A 148 -13.31 16.44 -14.61
CA LEU A 148 -12.59 17.08 -15.71
C LEU A 148 -13.33 18.31 -16.22
N ALA A 149 -14.62 18.16 -16.55
CA ALA A 149 -15.45 19.22 -17.11
C ALA A 149 -15.59 20.44 -16.19
N THR A 150 -15.56 20.22 -14.88
CA THR A 150 -15.63 21.27 -13.86
C THR A 150 -14.27 21.85 -13.46
N GLY A 151 -13.17 21.35 -14.03
CA GLY A 151 -11.81 21.76 -13.66
C GLY A 151 -11.38 21.33 -12.26
N SER A 152 -12.13 20.42 -11.61
CA SER A 152 -11.82 19.86 -10.30
C SER A 152 -10.57 18.96 -10.32
N LEU A 153 -10.25 18.41 -11.49
CA LEU A 153 -9.00 17.68 -11.76
C LEU A 153 -8.45 18.06 -13.14
N ALA A 154 -7.13 18.20 -13.24
CA ALA A 154 -6.44 18.50 -14.51
C ALA A 154 -6.28 17.25 -15.39
N GLU A 155 -6.05 16.09 -14.77
CA GLU A 155 -5.98 14.79 -15.45
C GLU A 155 -6.43 13.67 -14.52
N PRO A 156 -7.02 12.57 -15.04
CA PRO A 156 -7.60 11.50 -14.22
C PRO A 156 -6.63 10.87 -13.20
N THR A 157 -5.32 10.93 -13.46
CA THR A 157 -4.30 10.40 -12.55
C THR A 157 -4.21 11.15 -11.20
N HIS A 158 -4.87 12.31 -11.06
CA HIS A 158 -5.01 13.09 -9.82
C HIS A 158 -6.14 12.60 -8.88
N ILE A 159 -6.70 11.42 -9.15
CA ILE A 159 -7.54 10.68 -8.20
C ILE A 159 -6.62 9.74 -7.41
N TRP A 160 -6.37 10.06 -6.14
CA TRP A 160 -5.36 9.41 -5.31
C TRP A 160 -5.95 8.38 -4.34
N TRP A 161 -6.92 7.60 -4.81
CA TRP A 161 -7.53 6.55 -4.00
C TRP A 161 -6.56 5.41 -3.66
N ASP A 162 -6.88 4.73 -2.56
CA ASP A 162 -6.17 3.55 -2.04
C ASP A 162 -6.23 2.35 -3.00
N VAL A 163 -7.24 2.33 -3.87
CA VAL A 163 -7.36 1.43 -5.02
C VAL A 163 -8.11 2.15 -6.14
N ARG A 164 -7.71 1.95 -7.40
CA ARG A 164 -8.38 2.58 -8.56
C ARG A 164 -8.17 1.81 -9.86
N PRO A 165 -9.03 2.03 -10.87
CA PRO A 165 -8.70 1.71 -12.26
C PRO A 165 -7.45 2.49 -12.69
N SER A 166 -6.50 1.81 -13.34
CA SER A 166 -5.39 2.53 -13.96
C SER A 166 -5.84 3.15 -15.28
N GLU A 167 -5.53 4.43 -15.47
CA GLU A 167 -5.84 5.17 -16.70
C GLU A 167 -4.91 4.80 -17.87
N LYS A 168 -3.74 4.22 -17.56
CA LYS A 168 -2.71 3.87 -18.55
C LYS A 168 -2.73 2.40 -18.95
N PHE A 169 -3.18 1.52 -18.05
CA PHE A 169 -3.11 0.08 -18.23
C PHE A 169 -4.44 -0.55 -17.82
N PRO A 170 -4.88 -1.66 -18.46
CA PRO A 170 -6.08 -2.39 -18.05
C PRO A 170 -5.81 -3.19 -16.76
N THR A 171 -5.64 -2.45 -15.67
CA THR A 171 -5.20 -2.99 -14.37
C THR A 171 -5.96 -2.31 -13.24
N LEU A 172 -6.24 -3.08 -12.20
CA LEU A 172 -6.61 -2.57 -10.89
C LEU A 172 -5.33 -2.21 -10.14
N GLU A 173 -5.18 -0.94 -9.77
CA GLU A 173 -4.00 -0.41 -9.09
C GLU A 173 -4.31 -0.27 -7.58
N VAL A 174 -3.73 -1.15 -6.75
CA VAL A 174 -3.79 -1.09 -5.28
C VAL A 174 -2.61 -0.27 -4.76
N ARG A 175 -2.90 0.79 -4.01
CA ARG A 175 -1.95 1.86 -3.63
C ARG A 175 -1.88 2.11 -2.13
N ILE A 176 -2.70 1.40 -1.35
CA ILE A 176 -2.76 1.56 0.09
C ILE A 176 -1.44 1.23 0.81
N PRO A 177 -0.65 0.21 0.42
CA PRO A 177 0.51 -0.19 1.22
C PRO A 177 1.56 0.93 1.36
N ASP A 178 2.16 1.02 2.53
CA ASP A 178 3.40 1.78 2.68
C ASP A 178 4.53 1.10 1.89
N MET A 179 5.63 1.81 1.68
CA MET A 179 6.82 1.20 1.09
C MET A 179 7.33 0.07 1.98
N CYS A 180 7.33 -1.16 1.46
CA CYS A 180 7.83 -2.33 2.17
C CYS A 180 9.37 -2.31 2.21
N THR A 181 9.94 -2.51 3.38
CA THR A 181 11.39 -2.43 3.59
C THR A 181 12.08 -3.63 2.98
N ARG A 182 11.64 -4.86 3.32
CA ARG A 182 12.24 -6.09 2.79
C ARG A 182 11.63 -6.53 1.45
N VAL A 183 12.41 -7.28 0.67
CA VAL A 183 11.94 -7.87 -0.60
C VAL A 183 10.81 -8.87 -0.37
N ASP A 184 10.93 -9.73 0.64
CA ASP A 184 9.92 -10.74 0.93
C ASP A 184 8.59 -10.13 1.39
N GLU A 185 8.63 -9.04 2.17
CA GLU A 185 7.43 -8.26 2.53
C GLU A 185 6.76 -7.68 1.27
N THR A 186 7.56 -7.12 0.34
CA THR A 186 7.07 -6.60 -0.95
C THR A 186 6.34 -7.70 -1.74
N LEU A 187 6.93 -8.89 -1.82
CA LEU A 187 6.35 -10.01 -2.58
C LEU A 187 5.15 -10.63 -1.88
N CYS A 188 5.15 -10.70 -0.55
CA CYS A 188 3.99 -11.12 0.24
C CYS A 188 2.77 -10.25 -0.07
N LEU A 189 2.93 -8.92 -0.05
CA LEU A 189 1.84 -8.00 -0.34
C LEU A 189 1.39 -8.09 -1.80
N ALA A 190 2.32 -8.22 -2.75
CA ALA A 190 1.97 -8.40 -4.17
C ALA A 190 1.21 -9.71 -4.41
N ALA A 191 1.64 -10.81 -3.79
CA ALA A 191 1.02 -12.12 -3.89
C ALA A 191 -0.37 -12.16 -3.25
N LEU A 192 -0.53 -11.56 -2.06
CA LEU A 192 -1.84 -11.42 -1.39
C LEU A 192 -2.81 -10.61 -2.25
N VAL A 193 -2.39 -9.48 -2.81
CA VAL A 193 -3.24 -8.68 -3.70
C VAL A 193 -3.67 -9.49 -4.93
N GLN A 194 -2.74 -10.21 -5.57
CA GLN A 194 -3.07 -11.07 -6.71
C GLN A 194 -4.06 -12.17 -6.32
N ALA A 195 -3.82 -12.87 -5.20
CA ALA A 195 -4.67 -13.95 -4.72
C ALA A 195 -6.08 -13.45 -4.36
N ILE A 196 -6.20 -12.30 -3.68
CA ILE A 196 -7.49 -11.68 -3.36
C ILE A 196 -8.24 -11.34 -4.65
N VAL A 197 -7.58 -10.68 -5.62
CA VAL A 197 -8.23 -10.33 -6.90
C VAL A 197 -8.72 -11.58 -7.62
N VAL A 198 -7.89 -12.62 -7.75
CA VAL A 198 -8.25 -13.88 -8.41
C VAL A 198 -9.41 -14.57 -7.68
N LYS A 199 -9.40 -14.59 -6.35
CA LYS A 199 -10.48 -15.15 -5.55
C LYS A 199 -11.80 -14.40 -5.77
N LEU A 200 -11.78 -13.07 -5.81
CA LEU A 200 -12.97 -12.25 -6.13
C LEU A 200 -13.49 -12.51 -7.55
N VAL A 201 -12.58 -12.71 -8.52
CA VAL A 201 -12.96 -13.09 -9.90
C VAL A 201 -13.61 -14.47 -9.92
N ARG A 202 -13.07 -15.46 -9.19
CA ARG A 202 -13.68 -16.80 -9.07
C ARG A 202 -15.06 -16.75 -8.43
N LEU A 203 -15.27 -15.92 -7.40
CA LEU A 203 -16.60 -15.72 -6.83
C LEU A 203 -17.59 -15.24 -7.89
N ARG A 204 -17.22 -14.21 -8.66
CA ARG A 204 -18.08 -13.72 -9.76
C ARG A 204 -18.39 -14.82 -10.77
N GLN A 205 -17.40 -15.61 -11.19
CA GLN A 205 -17.60 -16.72 -12.13
C GLN A 205 -18.55 -17.79 -11.59
N ALA A 206 -18.62 -17.95 -10.27
CA ALA A 206 -19.55 -18.83 -9.57
C ALA A 206 -20.91 -18.16 -9.25
N ASN A 207 -21.20 -16.98 -9.81
CA ASN A 207 -22.38 -16.15 -9.48
C ASN A 207 -22.48 -15.78 -7.98
N GLN A 208 -21.34 -15.60 -7.34
CA GLN A 208 -21.21 -15.14 -5.95
C GLN A 208 -20.52 -13.78 -5.91
N THR A 209 -20.65 -13.08 -4.78
CA THR A 209 -19.97 -11.80 -4.54
C THR A 209 -19.54 -11.70 -3.09
N TRP A 210 -18.39 -11.07 -2.85
CA TRP A 210 -18.03 -10.66 -1.50
C TRP A 210 -18.93 -9.52 -1.04
N ARG A 211 -19.25 -9.51 0.25
CA ARG A 211 -20.15 -8.49 0.81
C ARG A 211 -19.56 -7.10 0.65
N LEU A 212 -20.36 -6.18 0.11
CA LEU A 212 -20.01 -4.78 0.00
C LEU A 212 -20.32 -4.02 1.29
N TYR A 213 -19.36 -3.26 1.78
CA TYR A 213 -19.49 -2.43 2.99
C TYR A 213 -19.44 -0.94 2.64
N ARG A 214 -20.18 -0.15 3.43
CA ARG A 214 -20.16 1.32 3.33
C ARG A 214 -18.75 1.83 3.64
N LYS A 215 -18.31 2.87 2.93
CA LYS A 215 -16.95 3.42 3.05
C LYS A 215 -16.59 3.77 4.50
N HIS A 216 -17.47 4.44 5.23
CA HIS A 216 -17.20 4.86 6.62
C HIS A 216 -16.89 3.69 7.57
N LEU A 217 -17.43 2.49 7.33
CA LEU A 217 -17.06 1.31 8.12
C LEU A 217 -15.63 0.87 7.79
N LEU A 218 -15.28 0.87 6.50
CA LEU A 218 -13.93 0.52 6.08
C LEU A 218 -12.89 1.54 6.57
N ASP A 219 -13.28 2.80 6.68
CA ASP A 219 -12.43 3.87 7.23
C ASP A 219 -12.09 3.62 8.71
N GLU A 220 -12.98 3.03 9.51
CA GLU A 220 -12.67 2.64 10.90
C GLU A 220 -11.56 1.59 10.96
N ASN A 221 -11.63 0.56 10.09
CA ASN A 221 -10.56 -0.44 10.01
C ASN A 221 -9.27 0.15 9.42
N LYS A 222 -9.38 1.08 8.47
CA LYS A 222 -8.20 1.80 7.96
C LYS A 222 -7.52 2.58 9.08
N TRP A 223 -8.27 3.31 9.89
CA TRP A 223 -7.73 4.04 11.04
C TRP A 223 -7.03 3.10 12.04
N ARG A 224 -7.66 1.96 12.38
CA ARG A 224 -7.04 0.95 13.25
C ARG A 224 -5.73 0.42 12.67
N ALA A 225 -5.69 0.12 11.36
CA ALA A 225 -4.47 -0.30 10.68
C ALA A 225 -3.39 0.80 10.70
N VAL A 226 -3.76 2.06 10.47
CA VAL A 226 -2.86 3.23 10.56
C VAL A 226 -2.26 3.37 11.95
N ARG A 227 -3.09 3.25 12.99
CA ARG A 227 -2.72 3.52 14.38
C ARG A 227 -1.96 2.38 15.04
N TYR A 228 -2.38 1.14 14.79
CA TYR A 228 -1.93 -0.02 15.54
C TYR A 228 -1.20 -1.07 14.69
N GLY A 229 -1.28 -1.00 13.35
CA GLY A 229 -0.66 -1.98 12.47
C GLY A 229 -1.19 -3.38 12.77
N ILE A 230 -0.27 -4.33 12.95
CA ILE A 230 -0.60 -5.75 13.19
C ILE A 230 -0.86 -6.09 14.68
N ALA A 231 -0.62 -5.15 15.59
CA ALA A 231 -0.54 -5.43 17.03
C ALA A 231 -1.91 -5.43 17.74
N ASP A 232 -2.95 -4.91 17.10
CA ASP A 232 -4.29 -4.75 17.70
C ASP A 232 -5.36 -5.42 16.81
N LYS A 233 -6.62 -5.02 16.97
CA LYS A 233 -7.78 -5.64 16.36
C LYS A 233 -8.34 -4.81 15.22
N LEU A 234 -8.93 -5.48 14.24
CA LEU A 234 -9.86 -4.87 13.29
C LEU A 234 -11.29 -5.30 13.61
N ILE A 235 -12.27 -4.61 13.06
CA ILE A 235 -13.68 -4.93 13.20
C ILE A 235 -14.05 -5.98 12.15
N ASP A 236 -14.60 -7.10 12.60
CA ASP A 236 -15.36 -8.01 11.75
C ASP A 236 -16.80 -7.49 11.68
N PHE A 237 -17.18 -6.90 10.54
CA PHE A 237 -18.51 -6.33 10.35
C PHE A 237 -19.62 -7.38 10.19
N GLY A 238 -19.27 -8.65 9.97
CA GLY A 238 -20.22 -9.76 9.97
C GLY A 238 -20.59 -10.16 11.39
N LYS A 239 -19.59 -10.29 12.27
CA LYS A 239 -19.74 -10.63 13.69
C LYS A 239 -20.11 -9.43 14.57
N ALA A 240 -19.88 -8.20 14.07
CA ALA A 240 -20.02 -6.94 14.80
C ALA A 240 -19.15 -6.85 16.07
N GLU A 241 -17.93 -7.38 15.99
CA GLU A 241 -16.97 -7.42 17.10
C GLU A 241 -15.55 -7.07 16.63
N GLU A 242 -14.67 -6.81 17.59
CA GLU A 242 -13.24 -6.64 17.34
C GLU A 242 -12.54 -7.99 17.34
N VAL A 243 -11.83 -8.30 16.26
CA VAL A 243 -11.10 -9.56 16.09
C VAL A 243 -9.60 -9.27 16.03
N PRO A 244 -8.76 -10.03 16.76
CA PRO A 244 -7.30 -9.91 16.68
C PRO A 244 -6.80 -9.99 15.24
N PHE A 245 -5.93 -9.06 14.84
CA PHE A 245 -5.40 -9.02 13.48
C PHE A 245 -4.74 -10.33 13.01
N PRO A 246 -3.96 -11.06 13.85
CA PRO A 246 -3.41 -12.35 13.44
C PRO A 246 -4.47 -13.39 13.04
N ALA A 247 -5.62 -13.40 13.73
CA ALA A 247 -6.72 -14.31 13.41
C ALA A 247 -7.36 -13.96 12.06
N LEU A 248 -7.55 -12.67 11.78
CA LEU A 248 -8.07 -12.19 10.48
C LEU A 248 -7.13 -12.54 9.32
N ILE A 249 -5.82 -12.52 9.55
CA ILE A 249 -4.85 -12.96 8.53
C ILE A 249 -4.94 -14.47 8.31
N GLU A 250 -5.06 -15.30 9.33
CA GLU A 250 -5.28 -16.74 9.13
C GLU A 250 -6.60 -17.03 8.40
N GLU A 251 -7.68 -16.31 8.72
CA GLU A 251 -8.95 -16.38 7.97
C GLU A 251 -8.75 -15.98 6.48
N LEU A 252 -8.00 -14.91 6.22
CA LEU A 252 -7.67 -14.47 4.86
C LEU A 252 -6.83 -15.51 4.10
N LEU A 253 -5.81 -16.07 4.74
CA LEU A 253 -4.95 -17.12 4.17
C LEU A 253 -5.76 -18.36 3.82
N ALA A 254 -6.66 -18.80 4.71
CA ALA A 254 -7.57 -19.90 4.45
C ALA A 254 -8.55 -19.58 3.31
N TRP A 255 -9.03 -18.34 3.21
CA TRP A 255 -9.97 -17.93 2.17
C TRP A 255 -9.35 -17.91 0.77
N VAL A 256 -8.07 -17.57 0.64
CA VAL A 256 -7.34 -17.59 -0.65
C VAL A 256 -6.63 -18.93 -0.94
N ASP A 257 -6.71 -19.91 -0.06
CA ASP A 257 -5.92 -21.16 -0.15
C ASP A 257 -6.11 -21.92 -1.47
N ASP A 258 -7.31 -21.90 -2.04
CA ASP A 258 -7.66 -22.58 -3.29
C ASP A 258 -7.10 -21.91 -4.55
N VAL A 259 -6.55 -20.69 -4.47
CA VAL A 259 -5.97 -19.97 -5.61
C VAL A 259 -4.44 -19.94 -5.58
N VAL A 260 -3.81 -20.06 -4.41
CA VAL A 260 -2.37 -19.75 -4.28
C VAL A 260 -1.46 -20.78 -4.93
N ASP A 261 -1.87 -22.05 -5.03
CA ASP A 261 -1.07 -23.08 -5.72
C ASP A 261 -1.09 -22.90 -7.23
N GLU A 262 -2.24 -22.57 -7.81
CA GLU A 262 -2.35 -22.26 -9.25
C GLU A 262 -1.51 -21.03 -9.61
N LEU A 263 -1.49 -20.03 -8.72
CA LEU A 263 -0.67 -18.83 -8.87
C LEU A 263 0.82 -19.08 -8.58
N GLY A 264 1.16 -20.25 -8.02
CA GLY A 264 2.49 -20.57 -7.55
C GLY A 264 2.99 -19.62 -6.45
N SER A 265 2.11 -19.01 -5.67
CA SER A 265 2.44 -17.91 -4.75
C SER A 265 2.27 -18.26 -3.26
N ARG A 266 2.06 -19.55 -2.94
CA ARG A 266 1.85 -20.02 -1.56
C ARG A 266 2.95 -19.55 -0.61
N ALA A 267 4.22 -19.73 -0.96
CA ALA A 267 5.34 -19.34 -0.10
C ALA A 267 5.35 -17.83 0.19
N GLU A 268 5.10 -17.00 -0.83
CA GLU A 268 5.02 -15.56 -0.67
C GLU A 268 3.81 -15.12 0.16
N VAL A 269 2.63 -15.72 -0.07
CA VAL A 269 1.42 -15.41 0.70
C VAL A 269 1.57 -15.81 2.18
N GLU A 270 2.15 -16.98 2.46
CA GLU A 270 2.38 -17.46 3.83
C GLU A 270 3.46 -16.68 4.57
N TYR A 271 4.28 -15.88 3.88
CA TYR A 271 5.21 -14.95 4.51
C TYR A 271 4.49 -13.93 5.41
N ALA A 272 3.18 -13.71 5.24
CA ALA A 272 2.36 -12.93 6.18
C ALA A 272 2.51 -13.43 7.63
N ARG A 273 2.66 -14.74 7.85
CA ARG A 273 2.91 -15.32 9.18
C ARG A 273 4.27 -14.91 9.74
N THR A 274 5.27 -14.71 8.87
CA THR A 274 6.59 -14.19 9.27
C THR A 274 6.48 -12.72 9.69
N ILE A 275 5.73 -11.90 8.96
CA ILE A 275 5.44 -10.50 9.35
C ILE A 275 4.75 -10.46 10.71
N LEU A 276 3.74 -11.32 10.94
CA LEU A 276 3.05 -11.39 12.23
C LEU A 276 3.97 -11.77 13.40
N ARG A 277 4.95 -12.64 13.16
CA ARG A 277 5.92 -13.06 14.20
C ARG A 277 7.02 -12.04 14.44
N GLN A 278 7.50 -11.35 13.40
CA GLN A 278 8.67 -10.48 13.46
C GLN A 278 8.33 -8.99 13.63
N GLY A 279 7.06 -8.62 13.52
CA GLY A 279 6.66 -7.22 13.42
C GLY A 279 6.80 -6.68 11.99
N THR A 280 6.10 -5.60 11.70
CA THR A 280 6.31 -4.83 10.46
C THR A 280 7.57 -3.97 10.57
N SER A 281 7.98 -3.34 9.47
CA SER A 281 9.06 -2.35 9.48
C SER A 281 8.81 -1.24 10.51
N ALA A 282 7.56 -0.80 10.70
CA ALA A 282 7.24 0.19 11.73
C ALA A 282 7.50 -0.32 13.16
N ASP A 283 7.21 -1.60 13.44
CA ASP A 283 7.52 -2.22 14.74
C ASP A 283 9.03 -2.25 15.00
N ARG A 284 9.80 -2.72 14.01
CA ARG A 284 11.26 -2.86 14.13
C ARG A 284 11.96 -1.51 14.24
N GLN A 285 11.53 -0.50 13.48
CA GLN A 285 12.00 0.88 13.62
C GLN A 285 11.76 1.45 15.03
N LEU A 286 10.57 1.23 15.60
CA LEU A 286 10.24 1.70 16.95
C LEU A 286 11.06 0.98 18.01
N ASP A 287 11.34 -0.32 17.84
CA ASP A 287 12.15 -1.09 18.78
C ASP A 287 13.63 -0.65 18.77
N VAL A 288 14.19 -0.33 17.60
CA VAL A 288 15.51 0.31 17.50
C VAL A 288 15.52 1.63 18.25
N TYR A 289 14.56 2.52 17.98
CA TYR A 289 14.49 3.82 18.63
C TYR A 289 14.32 3.72 20.17
N ARG A 290 13.49 2.79 20.67
CA ARG A 290 13.32 2.58 22.12
C ARG A 290 14.61 2.13 22.80
N ARG A 291 15.45 1.36 22.09
CA ARG A 291 16.73 0.87 22.60
C ARG A 291 17.84 1.92 22.55
N THR A 292 17.87 2.75 21.51
CA THR A 292 19.00 3.66 21.24
C THR A 292 18.70 5.11 21.60
N GLY A 293 17.44 5.53 21.56
CA GLY A 293 17.03 6.94 21.62
C GLY A 293 17.46 7.75 20.38
N ASP A 294 17.93 7.11 19.32
CA ASP A 294 18.57 7.75 18.17
C ASP A 294 17.88 7.38 16.85
N LEU A 295 17.45 8.40 16.12
CA LEU A 295 16.80 8.25 14.82
C LEU A 295 17.78 8.01 13.68
N GLN A 296 19.08 8.30 13.85
CA GLN A 296 20.08 7.92 12.85
C GLN A 296 20.26 6.41 12.86
N ALA A 297 20.39 5.79 14.04
CA ALA A 297 20.38 4.34 14.18
C ALA A 297 19.12 3.67 13.59
N VAL A 298 17.95 4.33 13.63
CA VAL A 298 16.74 3.84 12.95
C VAL A 298 16.92 3.85 11.43
N VAL A 299 17.48 4.92 10.86
CA VAL A 299 17.75 5.01 9.42
C VAL A 299 18.77 3.96 9.00
N ASP A 300 19.86 3.79 9.75
CA ASP A 300 20.89 2.78 9.47
C ASP A 300 20.27 1.37 9.45
N HIS A 301 19.42 1.06 10.44
CA HIS A 301 18.68 -0.21 10.47
C HIS A 301 17.77 -0.39 9.24
N VAL A 302 17.03 0.64 8.81
CA VAL A 302 16.20 0.56 7.61
C VAL A 302 17.05 0.35 6.36
N VAL A 303 18.23 0.98 6.25
CA VAL A 303 19.16 0.77 5.14
C VAL A 303 19.64 -0.69 5.11
N GLU A 304 20.00 -1.25 6.26
CA GLU A 304 20.39 -2.66 6.39
C GLU A 304 19.27 -3.60 5.92
N GLU A 305 18.05 -3.44 6.45
CA GLU A 305 16.90 -4.27 6.05
C GLU A 305 16.52 -4.10 4.58
N THR A 306 16.72 -2.91 4.02
CA THR A 306 16.46 -2.65 2.60
C THR A 306 17.43 -3.43 1.70
N ARG A 307 18.65 -3.68 2.19
CA ARG A 307 19.71 -4.44 1.50
C ARG A 307 19.57 -5.96 1.65
N GLU A 308 18.85 -6.43 2.67
CA GLU A 308 18.66 -7.87 2.92
C GLU A 308 18.07 -8.61 1.70
N GLY A 309 18.63 -9.79 1.40
CA GLY A 309 18.16 -10.66 0.31
C GLY A 309 18.48 -10.15 -1.10
N LEU A 310 19.39 -9.17 -1.25
CA LEU A 310 19.86 -8.69 -2.55
C LEU A 310 21.10 -9.40 -3.09
N GLU A 311 21.69 -10.33 -2.33
CA GLU A 311 22.84 -11.17 -2.78
C GLU A 311 22.44 -12.19 -3.85
#